data_AF-A0A4Y2RZC6-F1
#
_entry.id   AF-A0A4Y2RZC6-F1
#
_cell.length_a   1.000
_cell.length_b   1.000
_cell.length_c   1.000
_cell.angle_alpha   90.00
_cell.angle_beta   90.00
_cell.angle_gamma   90.00
#
_symmetry.space_group_name_H-M   'P 1'
#
loop_
_entity.id
_entity.type
_entity.pdbx_description
1 polymer ?
#
loop_
_entity_poly.entity_id
_entity_poly.type
_entity_poly.pdbx_seq_one_letter_code
_entity_poly.pdbx_strand_id
1 'polypeptide(L)'
;HAYANKEIWNQSEYGAAVGNAYIRQQVSGTVRSVSAATVAGYQDLSDFERGVIVGAREMGRSISEVAMKFGFSRTTTSRVYREYRESGETSNLRYRCGRKKIMQERDRRRLTRIIKRDRRATLPQIAVDFNAGPSTSVSVRTIQRNIIDMGFRSRRPTRVPLMTARY
;
A
#
# COMPACT_ATOMS: atom_id res chain seq x y z
N HIS A 1 22.71 -3.36 -25.85
CA HIS A 1 21.58 -4.28 -25.60
C HIS A 1 20.51 -3.50 -24.82
N ALA A 2 19.63 -2.78 -25.55
CA ALA A 2 18.21 -3.12 -25.73
C ALA A 2 17.48 -3.11 -24.37
N TYR A 3 16.67 -2.09 -24.04
CA TYR A 3 15.37 -1.86 -24.67
C TYR A 3 15.16 -0.43 -25.19
N ALA A 4 14.95 -0.37 -26.49
CA ALA A 4 14.19 0.67 -27.15
C ALA A 4 12.72 0.53 -26.75
N ASN A 5 12.17 1.59 -26.16
CA ASN A 5 10.83 2.11 -26.45
C ASN A 5 10.83 3.56 -25.96
N LYS A 6 11.49 4.43 -26.71
CA LYS A 6 11.18 5.85 -26.68
C LYS A 6 9.88 5.98 -27.47
N GLU A 7 8.75 5.80 -26.81
CA GLU A 7 7.50 6.37 -27.31
C GLU A 7 7.73 7.88 -27.37
N ILE A 8 8.13 8.34 -28.56
CA ILE A 8 8.15 9.75 -28.90
C ILE A 8 6.68 10.13 -28.91
N TRP A 9 6.21 10.61 -27.77
CA TRP A 9 4.89 11.17 -27.62
C TRP A 9 4.79 12.42 -28.47
N ASN A 10 4.34 12.22 -29.70
CA ASN A 10 4.27 13.25 -30.71
C ASN A 10 3.20 14.27 -30.29
N GLN A 11 3.54 15.55 -30.39
CA GLN A 11 2.74 16.66 -29.88
C GLN A 11 1.35 16.76 -30.56
N SER A 12 1.17 16.08 -31.69
CA SER A 12 -0.06 15.99 -32.47
C SER A 12 -1.01 14.84 -32.05
N GLU A 13 -0.52 13.78 -31.39
CA GLU A 13 -1.35 12.61 -31.05
C GLU A 13 -2.04 12.74 -29.69
N TYR A 14 -1.49 13.52 -28.77
CA TYR A 14 -2.23 14.01 -27.60
C TYR A 14 -3.31 15.05 -27.97
N GLY A 15 -3.35 15.50 -29.22
CA GLY A 15 -4.26 16.52 -29.72
C GLY A 15 -5.60 16.02 -30.24
N ALA A 16 -5.82 14.71 -30.39
CA ALA A 16 -7.03 14.21 -31.06
C ALA A 16 -7.66 12.91 -30.51
N ALA A 17 -7.02 12.18 -29.59
CA ALA A 17 -7.57 10.92 -29.05
C ALA A 17 -7.80 10.91 -27.52
N VAL A 18 -7.68 12.07 -26.87
CA VAL A 18 -8.26 12.31 -25.53
C VAL A 18 -9.25 13.46 -25.66
N GLY A 19 -10.29 13.21 -26.47
CA GLY A 19 -11.37 14.14 -26.71
C GLY A 19 -12.12 14.47 -25.42
N ASN A 20 -11.97 15.72 -24.97
CA ASN A 20 -12.83 16.43 -24.02
C ASN A 20 -13.15 15.79 -22.66
N ALA A 21 -12.29 16.09 -21.67
CA ALA A 21 -12.76 16.32 -20.29
C ALA A 21 -12.16 17.56 -19.59
N TYR A 22 -11.30 18.37 -20.25
CA TYR A 22 -10.94 19.69 -19.70
C TYR A 22 -10.34 20.70 -20.69
N ILE A 23 -10.90 20.88 -21.90
CA ILE A 23 -10.60 22.08 -22.71
C ILE A 23 -11.89 22.57 -23.41
N ARG A 24 -12.27 23.83 -23.11
CA ARG A 24 -13.33 24.67 -23.71
C ARG A 24 -14.79 24.34 -23.36
N GLN A 25 -15.29 25.08 -22.37
CA GLN A 25 -16.59 25.74 -22.51
C GLN A 25 -16.54 27.12 -21.85
N GLN A 26 -16.26 28.15 -22.67
CA GLN A 26 -16.70 29.51 -22.40
C GLN A 26 -18.05 29.63 -23.11
N VAL A 27 -19.14 29.44 -22.38
CA VAL A 27 -20.45 29.99 -22.77
C VAL A 27 -21.01 30.61 -21.49
N SER A 28 -21.11 31.93 -21.53
CA SER A 28 -21.84 32.85 -20.64
C SER A 28 -22.25 32.37 -19.25
N GLY A 29 -21.79 33.12 -18.24
CA GLY A 29 -22.51 33.24 -16.98
C GLY A 29 -22.04 32.27 -15.90
N THR A 30 -21.30 32.83 -14.93
CA THR A 30 -21.31 32.43 -13.51
C THR A 30 -21.60 30.96 -13.21
N VAL A 31 -20.59 30.10 -13.27
CA VAL A 31 -20.60 28.87 -12.47
C VAL A 31 -19.23 28.70 -11.82
N ARG A 32 -19.26 28.76 -10.50
CA ARG A 32 -18.15 28.56 -9.56
C ARG A 32 -17.24 27.44 -10.04
N SER A 33 -15.96 27.76 -10.22
CA SER A 33 -14.90 26.75 -10.19
C SER A 33 -15.00 26.04 -8.83
N VAL A 34 -15.36 24.76 -8.85
CA VAL A 34 -15.28 23.94 -7.65
C VAL A 34 -13.80 23.75 -7.38
N SER A 35 -13.26 24.58 -6.49
CA SER A 35 -11.90 24.40 -6.00
C SER A 35 -11.83 23.04 -5.33
N ALA A 36 -10.84 22.22 -5.66
CA ALA A 36 -10.41 21.11 -4.82
C ALA A 36 -9.67 21.61 -3.55
N ALA A 37 -10.03 22.79 -3.02
CA ALA A 37 -9.43 23.40 -1.83
C ALA A 37 -10.28 23.18 -0.55
N THR A 38 -11.21 22.22 -0.54
CA THR A 38 -12.00 21.89 0.66
C THR A 38 -11.93 20.39 1.00
N VAL A 39 -10.72 19.87 1.12
CA VAL A 39 -10.44 18.87 2.15
C VAL A 39 -9.19 19.32 2.86
N ALA A 40 -9.39 20.02 3.99
CA ALA A 40 -8.36 20.23 4.99
C ALA A 40 -8.01 18.88 5.64
N GLY A 41 -7.34 18.02 4.88
CA GLY A 41 -6.89 16.69 5.28
C GLY A 41 -5.59 16.39 4.54
N TYR A 42 -4.60 15.89 5.27
CA TYR A 42 -3.31 15.44 4.75
C TYR A 42 -3.50 14.19 3.87
N GLN A 43 -4.08 14.35 2.69
CA GLN A 43 -4.20 13.28 1.71
C GLN A 43 -2.98 13.27 0.82
N ASP A 44 -2.37 12.10 0.67
CA ASP A 44 -1.28 11.89 -0.27
C ASP A 44 -1.82 12.03 -1.71
N LEU A 45 -0.98 12.57 -2.60
CA LEU A 45 -1.25 12.61 -4.03
C LEU A 45 -1.41 11.19 -4.57
N SER A 46 -2.38 11.02 -5.47
CA SER A 46 -2.49 9.81 -6.28
C SER A 46 -1.27 9.64 -7.19
N ASP A 47 -0.98 8.41 -7.60
CA ASP A 47 0.12 8.12 -8.53
C ASP A 47 -0.07 8.85 -9.87
N PHE A 48 -1.33 9.06 -10.29
CA PHE A 48 -1.65 9.86 -11.48
C PHE A 48 -1.24 11.33 -11.31
N GLU A 49 -1.62 11.98 -10.21
CA GLU A 49 -1.24 13.37 -9.94
C GLU A 49 0.27 13.55 -9.80
N ARG A 50 0.97 12.59 -9.18
CA ARG A 50 2.44 12.57 -9.15
C ARG A 50 3.03 12.43 -10.57
N GLY A 51 2.43 11.57 -11.40
CA GLY A 51 2.78 11.43 -12.82
C GLY A 51 2.62 12.73 -13.61
N VAL A 52 1.53 13.47 -13.38
CA VAL A 52 1.30 14.79 -14.01
C VAL A 52 2.39 15.79 -13.61
N ILE A 53 2.77 15.83 -12.32
CA ILE A 53 3.84 16.70 -11.83
C ILE A 53 5.19 16.36 -12.49
N VAL A 54 5.54 15.07 -12.53
CA VAL A 54 6.81 14.61 -13.10
C VAL A 54 6.86 14.87 -14.60
N GLY A 55 5.81 14.49 -15.34
CA GLY A 55 5.74 14.72 -16.79
C GLY A 55 5.89 16.19 -17.15
N ALA A 56 5.19 17.09 -16.46
CA ALA A 56 5.31 18.53 -16.72
C ALA A 56 6.73 19.07 -16.42
N ARG A 57 7.42 18.53 -15.42
CA ARG A 57 8.80 18.91 -15.09
C ARG A 57 9.82 18.37 -16.08
N GLU A 58 9.65 17.15 -16.58
CA GLU A 58 10.45 16.59 -17.67
C GLU A 58 10.29 17.38 -18.98
N MET A 59 9.10 17.97 -19.21
CA MET A 59 8.84 18.91 -20.32
C MET A 59 9.41 20.33 -20.09
N GLY A 60 10.21 20.55 -19.03
CA GLY A 60 10.89 21.82 -18.77
C GLY A 60 10.05 22.92 -18.09
N ARG A 61 8.81 22.62 -17.65
CA ARG A 61 7.96 23.61 -16.95
C ARG A 61 8.48 23.94 -15.57
N SER A 62 8.33 25.17 -15.10
CA SER A 62 8.82 25.58 -13.76
C SER A 62 7.97 24.97 -12.62
N ILE A 63 8.53 24.84 -11.41
CA ILE A 63 7.78 24.33 -10.24
C ILE A 63 6.53 25.18 -9.97
N SER A 64 6.67 26.51 -10.05
CA SER A 64 5.57 27.44 -9.82
C SER A 64 4.48 27.29 -10.88
N GLU A 65 4.85 27.13 -12.15
CA GLU A 65 3.92 26.95 -13.26
C GLU A 65 3.11 25.65 -13.10
N VAL A 66 3.77 24.53 -12.75
CA VAL A 66 3.11 23.25 -12.50
C VAL A 66 2.16 23.34 -11.30
N ALA A 67 2.62 23.95 -10.19
CA ALA A 67 1.80 24.14 -8.99
C ALA A 67 0.54 24.96 -9.29
N MET A 68 0.68 26.11 -9.96
CA MET A 68 -0.46 26.97 -10.31
C MET A 68 -1.42 26.31 -11.30
N LYS A 69 -0.88 25.63 -12.33
CA LYS A 69 -1.68 25.04 -13.41
C LYS A 69 -2.57 23.89 -12.93
N PHE A 70 -2.06 23.06 -12.02
CA PHE A 70 -2.75 21.86 -11.54
C PHE A 70 -3.32 22.02 -10.12
N GLY A 71 -3.18 23.19 -9.50
CA GLY A 71 -3.74 23.48 -8.18
C GLY A 71 -3.01 22.80 -7.02
N PHE A 72 -1.76 22.39 -7.21
CA PHE A 72 -0.93 21.80 -6.14
C PHE A 72 -0.14 22.87 -5.38
N SER A 73 0.26 22.56 -4.14
CA SER A 73 1.19 23.43 -3.42
C SER A 73 2.59 23.35 -4.04
N ARG A 74 3.31 24.49 -4.08
CA ARG A 74 4.69 24.54 -4.58
C ARG A 74 5.63 23.59 -3.83
N THR A 75 5.42 23.42 -2.52
CA THR A 75 6.21 22.52 -1.68
C THR A 75 5.95 21.05 -2.03
N THR A 76 4.68 20.68 -2.26
CA THR A 76 4.31 19.35 -2.72
C THR A 76 4.92 19.05 -4.09
N THR A 77 4.77 19.94 -5.06
CA THR A 77 5.35 19.79 -6.41
C THR A 77 6.87 19.64 -6.36
N SER A 78 7.56 20.48 -5.57
CA SER A 78 9.00 20.39 -5.39
C SER A 78 9.42 19.07 -4.75
N ARG A 79 8.66 18.60 -3.76
CA ARG A 79 8.97 17.36 -3.04
C ARG A 79 8.78 16.13 -3.91
N VAL A 80 7.68 16.04 -4.65
CA VAL A 80 7.42 14.95 -5.60
C VAL A 80 8.51 14.87 -6.66
N TYR A 81 8.88 16.01 -7.25
CA TYR A 81 9.91 16.02 -8.28
C TYR A 81 11.29 15.63 -7.73
N ARG A 82 11.62 16.04 -6.49
CA ARG A 82 12.86 15.59 -5.82
C ARG A 82 12.85 14.08 -5.57
N GLU A 83 11.77 13.54 -5.01
CA GLU A 83 11.62 12.10 -4.75
C GLU A 83 11.75 11.29 -6.05
N TYR A 84 11.16 11.77 -7.15
CA TYR A 84 11.30 11.16 -8.47
C TYR A 84 12.74 11.23 -8.98
N ARG A 85 13.43 12.37 -8.86
CA ARG A 85 14.83 12.49 -9.28
C ARG A 85 15.79 11.56 -8.53
N GLU A 86 15.49 11.26 -7.28
CA GLU A 86 16.30 10.37 -6.43
C GLU A 86 15.99 8.89 -6.69
N SER A 87 14.71 8.53 -6.84
CA SER A 87 14.27 7.13 -6.95
C SER A 87 14.00 6.63 -8.37
N GLY A 88 13.76 7.54 -9.32
CA GLY A 88 13.24 7.23 -10.65
C GLY A 88 11.75 6.82 -10.67
N GLU A 89 11.08 6.79 -9.52
CA GLU A 89 9.70 6.32 -9.41
C GLU A 89 8.71 7.47 -9.17
N THR A 90 7.59 7.42 -9.90
CA THR A 90 6.43 8.30 -9.68
C THR A 90 5.45 7.75 -8.63
N SER A 91 5.75 6.58 -8.06
CA SER A 91 4.96 5.93 -7.00
C SER A 91 5.32 6.47 -5.61
N ASN A 92 4.34 6.59 -4.72
CA ASN A 92 4.61 7.04 -3.35
C ASN A 92 5.22 5.90 -2.52
N LEU A 93 6.55 5.92 -2.39
CA LEU A 93 7.31 4.91 -1.63
C LEU A 93 6.94 4.83 -0.14
N ARG A 94 6.23 5.82 0.41
CA ARG A 94 5.82 5.82 1.83
C ARG A 94 4.85 4.69 2.16
N TYR A 95 4.12 4.14 1.20
CA TYR A 95 3.24 2.99 1.50
C TYR A 95 4.03 1.78 2.04
N ARG A 96 5.31 1.64 1.65
CA ARG A 96 6.18 0.55 2.13
C ARG A 96 6.91 0.88 3.43
N CYS A 97 6.70 2.07 4.01
CA CYS A 97 7.30 2.45 5.28
C CYS A 97 6.34 2.12 6.43
N GLY A 98 6.81 1.33 7.40
CA GLY A 98 5.98 0.92 8.52
C GLY A 98 6.74 0.13 9.57
N ARG A 99 6.11 -0.08 10.72
CA ARG A 99 6.69 -0.85 11.82
C ARG A 99 6.89 -2.30 11.37
N LYS A 100 8.14 -2.79 11.42
CA LYS A 100 8.46 -4.19 11.14
C LYS A 100 7.71 -5.11 12.11
N LYS A 101 7.24 -6.25 11.61
CA LYS A 101 6.62 -7.28 12.45
C LYS A 101 7.68 -7.87 13.39
N ILE A 102 7.29 -8.09 14.66
CA ILE A 102 8.17 -8.70 15.67
C ILE A 102 8.44 -10.16 15.32
N MET A 103 7.44 -10.87 14.81
CA MET A 103 7.58 -12.27 14.38
C MET A 103 8.06 -12.35 12.94
N GLN A 104 9.20 -12.99 12.74
CA GLN A 104 9.78 -13.28 11.43
C GLN A 104 9.37 -14.67 10.94
N GLU A 105 9.72 -15.00 9.70
CA GLU A 105 9.37 -16.30 9.09
C GLU A 105 9.96 -17.50 9.87
N ARG A 106 11.15 -17.36 10.44
CA ARG A 106 11.74 -18.39 11.32
C ARG A 106 10.88 -18.64 12.56
N ASP A 107 10.30 -17.58 13.12
CA ASP A 107 9.50 -17.62 14.33
C ASP A 107 8.15 -18.27 14.04
N ARG A 108 7.56 -17.95 12.89
CA ARG A 108 6.34 -18.61 12.37
C ARG A 108 6.54 -20.12 12.15
N ARG A 109 7.68 -20.52 11.57
CA ARG A 109 8.05 -21.95 11.42
C ARG A 109 8.20 -22.65 12.77
N ARG A 110 8.83 -22.01 13.76
CA ARG A 110 8.95 -22.57 15.12
C ARG A 110 7.59 -22.68 15.80
N LEU A 111 6.76 -21.63 15.73
CA LEU A 111 5.40 -21.64 16.29
C LEU A 111 4.54 -22.75 15.68
N THR A 112 4.66 -22.98 14.37
CA THR A 112 3.98 -24.09 13.67
C THR A 112 4.39 -25.45 14.22
N ARG A 113 5.67 -25.66 14.53
CA ARG A 113 6.16 -26.91 15.13
C ARG A 113 5.59 -27.14 16.53
N ILE A 114 5.52 -26.09 17.36
CA ILE A 114 4.95 -26.16 18.71
C ILE A 114 3.47 -26.58 18.65
N ILE A 115 2.68 -25.93 17.80
CA ILE A 115 1.25 -26.23 17.63
C ILE A 115 1.01 -27.65 17.09
N LYS A 116 1.87 -28.10 16.16
CA LYS A 116 1.74 -29.45 15.60
C LYS A 116 2.14 -30.54 16.58
N ARG A 117 3.09 -30.26 17.49
CA ARG A 117 3.53 -31.18 18.56
C ARG A 117 2.41 -31.42 19.56
N ASP A 118 1.78 -30.35 20.06
CA ASP A 118 0.63 -30.45 20.96
C ASP A 118 -0.56 -29.65 20.41
N ARG A 119 -1.49 -30.36 19.79
CA ARG A 119 -2.68 -29.77 19.17
C ARG A 119 -3.75 -29.35 20.19
N ARG A 120 -3.61 -29.72 21.46
CA ARG A 120 -4.55 -29.39 22.55
C ARG A 120 -4.00 -28.31 23.49
N ALA A 121 -2.73 -27.90 23.32
CA ALA A 121 -2.11 -26.86 24.12
C ALA A 121 -2.91 -25.54 24.06
N THR A 122 -3.04 -24.91 25.23
CA THR A 122 -3.68 -23.61 25.38
C THR A 122 -2.74 -22.49 24.96
N LEU A 123 -3.28 -21.31 24.61
CA LEU A 123 -2.46 -20.16 24.19
C LEU A 123 -1.37 -19.77 25.21
N PRO A 124 -1.62 -19.74 26.53
CA PRO A 124 -0.56 -19.46 27.52
C PRO A 124 0.54 -20.51 27.51
N GLN A 125 0.20 -21.80 27.41
CA GLN A 125 1.19 -22.90 27.33
C GLN A 125 2.04 -22.76 26.07
N ILE A 126 1.41 -22.49 24.92
CA ILE A 126 2.12 -22.23 23.66
C ILE A 126 3.04 -21.02 23.80
N ALA A 127 2.62 -19.97 24.51
CA ALA A 127 3.45 -18.79 24.73
C ALA A 127 4.65 -19.05 25.64
N VAL A 128 4.48 -19.85 26.69
CA VAL A 128 5.59 -20.29 27.55
C VAL A 128 6.60 -21.10 26.73
N ASP A 129 6.15 -22.12 26.02
CA ASP A 129 7.00 -22.95 25.15
C ASP A 129 7.68 -22.12 24.06
N PHE A 130 6.95 -21.15 23.50
CA PHE A 130 7.49 -20.27 22.49
C PHE A 130 8.56 -19.33 23.08
N ASN A 131 8.35 -18.78 24.26
CA ASN A 131 9.31 -17.86 24.87
C ASN A 131 10.49 -18.55 25.57
N ALA A 132 10.44 -19.87 25.78
CA ALA A 132 11.51 -20.65 26.41
C ALA A 132 12.84 -20.71 25.61
N GLY A 133 12.89 -20.16 24.39
CA GLY A 133 14.09 -20.20 23.53
C GLY A 133 14.60 -18.85 23.06
N PRO A 134 13.75 -17.93 22.55
CA PRO A 134 14.19 -16.63 22.04
C PRO A 134 14.62 -15.67 23.15
N SER A 135 15.62 -14.82 22.89
CA SER A 135 16.04 -13.72 23.77
C SER A 135 15.00 -12.59 23.89
N THR A 136 14.03 -12.56 22.97
CA THR A 136 12.94 -11.57 22.96
C THR A 136 11.63 -12.25 23.27
N SER A 137 11.01 -11.90 24.40
CA SER A 137 9.70 -12.42 24.77
C SER A 137 8.61 -11.81 23.89
N VAL A 138 7.72 -12.66 23.39
CA VAL A 138 6.57 -12.28 22.58
C VAL A 138 5.30 -12.44 23.42
N SER A 139 4.45 -11.41 23.42
CA SER A 139 3.20 -11.45 24.17
C SER A 139 2.24 -12.51 23.64
N VAL A 140 1.42 -13.08 24.54
CA VAL A 140 0.39 -14.07 24.21
C VAL A 140 -0.52 -13.57 23.08
N ARG A 141 -0.90 -12.28 23.11
CA ARG A 141 -1.74 -11.66 22.09
C ARG A 141 -1.09 -11.62 20.70
N THR A 142 0.23 -11.38 20.64
CA THR A 142 0.96 -11.37 19.36
C THR A 142 1.06 -12.78 18.79
N ILE A 143 1.29 -13.78 19.66
CA ILE A 143 1.28 -15.20 19.28
C ILE A 143 -0.11 -15.59 18.75
N GLN A 144 -1.18 -15.25 19.47
CA GLN A 144 -2.56 -15.53 19.03
C GLN A 144 -2.87 -14.95 17.65
N ARG A 145 -2.50 -13.68 17.38
CA ARG A 145 -2.69 -13.07 16.06
C ARG A 145 -1.96 -13.84 14.97
N ASN A 146 -0.69 -14.19 15.20
CA ASN A 146 0.08 -14.96 14.22
C ASN A 146 -0.52 -16.36 13.98
N ILE A 147 -1.04 -17.02 15.01
CA ILE A 147 -1.74 -18.31 14.88
C ILE A 147 -2.94 -18.19 13.94
N ILE A 148 -3.75 -17.15 14.12
CA ILE A 148 -4.93 -16.87 13.29
C ILE A 148 -4.51 -16.49 11.86
N ASP A 149 -3.52 -15.62 11.70
CA ASP A 149 -2.97 -15.20 10.40
C ASP A 149 -2.38 -16.38 9.62
N MET A 150 -1.87 -17.40 10.31
CA MET A 150 -1.39 -18.66 9.73
C MET A 150 -2.51 -19.67 9.44
N GLY A 151 -3.77 -19.37 9.79
CA GLY A 151 -4.93 -20.22 9.50
C GLY A 151 -5.24 -21.28 10.57
N PHE A 152 -4.55 -21.29 11.71
CA PHE A 152 -4.89 -22.19 12.80
C PHE A 152 -6.13 -21.69 13.55
N ARG A 153 -7.06 -22.61 13.85
CA ARG A 153 -8.27 -22.33 14.63
C ARG A 153 -8.44 -23.36 15.74
N SER A 154 -9.21 -22.99 16.76
CA SER A 154 -9.63 -23.92 17.81
C SER A 154 -10.36 -25.12 17.20
N ARG A 155 -10.00 -26.33 17.63
CA ARG A 155 -10.76 -27.53 17.28
C ARG A 155 -11.95 -27.68 18.22
N ARG A 156 -13.15 -27.85 17.66
CA ARG A 156 -14.33 -28.28 18.41
C ARG A 156 -14.52 -29.78 18.18
N PRO A 157 -14.71 -30.61 19.23
CA PRO A 157 -15.15 -31.99 19.05
C PRO A 157 -16.44 -32.02 18.24
N THR A 158 -16.57 -32.98 17.32
CA THR A 158 -17.86 -33.29 16.68
C THR A 158 -18.84 -33.70 17.77
N ARG A 159 -20.05 -33.12 17.76
CA ARG A 159 -21.07 -33.36 18.79
C ARG A 159 -21.54 -34.82 18.86
N VAL A 160 -21.31 -35.60 17.81
CA VAL A 160 -21.73 -36.99 17.70
C VAL A 160 -20.52 -37.88 17.40
N PRO A 161 -20.36 -39.01 18.11
CA PRO A 161 -19.43 -40.04 17.69
C PRO A 161 -19.91 -40.67 16.37
N LEU A 162 -18.97 -41.03 15.50
CA LEU A 162 -19.25 -41.87 14.33
C LEU A 162 -19.59 -43.28 14.84
N MET A 163 -20.88 -43.64 14.80
CA MET A 163 -21.35 -44.99 15.13
C MET A 163 -21.10 -45.90 13.93
N THR A 164 -20.11 -46.79 14.01
CA THR A 164 -20.03 -47.94 13.11
C THR A 164 -20.78 -49.10 13.75
N ALA A 165 -21.84 -49.57 13.08
CA ALA A 165 -22.59 -50.74 13.51
C ALA A 165 -21.64 -51.95 13.58
N ARG A 166 -21.54 -52.58 14.76
CA ARG A 166 -20.93 -53.89 14.90
C ARG A 166 -22.01 -54.92 14.66
N TYR A 167 -21.84 -55.72 13.61
CA TYR A 167 -22.56 -56.96 13.37
C TYR A 167 -22.07 -58.04 14.35
#